data_AF-A0A847HDY8-F1
#
_entry.id   AF-A0A847HDY8-F1
#
_cell.length_a   1.000
_cell.length_b   1.000
_cell.length_c   1.000
_cell.angle_alpha   90.00
_cell.angle_beta   90.00
_cell.angle_gamma   90.00
#
_symmetry.space_group_name_H-M   'P 1'
#
loop_
_entity.id
_entity.type
_entity.pdbx_description
1 polymer ?
#
loop_
_entity_poly.entity_id
_entity_poly.type
_entity_poly.pdbx_seq_one_letter_code
_entity_poly.pdbx_strand_id
1 'polypeptide(L)'
;MNLLDHLLEAAHEVGGIAQPRRRAAVERWLLEFSAVNVQLNALQAMVVAEQLARRYGYWAIMDERSWDRLVRVPLRTELEWSFGGMWPADFARPLAVPGSHGDEVALFLPEDVPGAALDERIEPVEHREVGPPEFEVPEFEDFAGHLGERERAMLGKVVELHGLVRWDIDLPEGVDFFLDLSDPEMTETYGGEIYFHLNISPLAAEPDIMGMVLRMTAELLLLYMVGALEDPECGEPEWADWASPLELELAVWLAARRLRLDVRPGRAAAGWLISPELPAPGELRWALVYDVADGVEGAMLGHRYQVND
;
A
#
# COMPACT_ATOMS: atom_id res chain seq x y z
N MET A 1 11.84 11.62 -14.75
CA MET A 1 11.67 11.76 -13.29
C MET A 1 11.21 10.41 -12.81
N ASN A 2 11.87 9.80 -11.82
CA ASN A 2 11.46 8.47 -11.38
C ASN A 2 10.24 8.59 -10.43
N LEU A 3 9.55 7.47 -10.19
CA LEU A 3 8.33 7.43 -9.36
C LEU A 3 8.54 8.00 -7.94
N LEU A 4 9.74 7.80 -7.38
CA LEU A 4 10.13 8.28 -6.06
C LEU A 4 10.26 9.82 -6.02
N ASP A 5 10.77 10.44 -7.07
CA ASP A 5 10.87 11.91 -7.16
C ASP A 5 9.48 12.57 -7.08
N HIS A 6 8.48 12.06 -7.82
CA HIS A 6 7.09 12.56 -7.76
C HIS A 6 6.50 12.39 -6.35
N LEU A 7 6.78 11.25 -5.70
CA LEU A 7 6.33 10.95 -4.35
C LEU A 7 6.94 11.92 -3.31
N LEU A 8 8.25 12.18 -3.42
CA LEU A 8 8.95 13.11 -2.54
C LEU A 8 8.46 14.54 -2.73
N GLU A 9 8.21 14.97 -3.97
CA GLU A 9 7.64 16.28 -4.27
C GLU A 9 6.24 16.42 -3.68
N ALA A 10 5.36 15.45 -3.91
CA ALA A 10 4.01 15.44 -3.35
C ALA A 10 4.02 15.45 -1.82
N ALA A 11 4.89 14.66 -1.18
CA ALA A 11 5.04 14.64 0.28
C ALA A 11 5.55 15.99 0.82
N HIS A 12 6.48 16.62 0.11
CA HIS A 12 7.00 17.95 0.45
C HIS A 12 5.92 19.02 0.35
N GLU A 13 5.11 19.01 -0.71
CA GLU A 13 3.99 19.93 -0.89
C GLU A 13 2.98 19.83 0.26
N VAL A 14 2.62 18.62 0.68
CA VAL A 14 1.71 18.36 1.81
C VAL A 14 2.31 18.88 3.12
N GLY A 15 3.59 18.60 3.38
CA GLY A 15 4.32 19.10 4.55
C GLY A 15 4.38 20.63 4.62
N GLY A 16 4.37 21.30 3.47
CA GLY A 16 4.36 22.76 3.34
C GLY A 16 3.03 23.45 3.67
N ILE A 17 1.94 22.71 3.92
CA ILE A 17 0.63 23.29 4.22
C ILE A 17 0.63 23.89 5.64
N ALA A 18 0.76 25.22 5.71
CA ALA A 18 0.89 25.95 6.98
C ALA A 18 -0.34 25.87 7.92
N GLN A 19 -1.55 25.66 7.39
CA GLN A 19 -2.77 25.59 8.21
C GLN A 19 -3.04 24.14 8.66
N PRO A 20 -2.99 23.83 9.97
CA PRO A 20 -3.06 22.44 10.46
C PRO A 20 -4.29 21.66 9.99
N ARG A 21 -5.47 22.28 10.04
CA ARG A 21 -6.71 21.64 9.58
C ARG A 21 -6.72 21.33 8.09
N ARG A 22 -6.14 22.22 7.28
CA ARG A 22 -6.02 21.99 5.83
C ARG A 22 -5.04 20.86 5.55
N ARG A 23 -3.92 20.82 6.27
CA ARG A 23 -2.94 19.74 6.17
C ARG A 23 -3.59 18.41 6.53
N ALA A 24 -4.29 18.34 7.67
CA ALA A 24 -5.02 17.15 8.09
C ALA A 24 -6.03 16.69 7.03
N ALA A 25 -6.84 17.60 6.47
CA ALA A 25 -7.80 17.26 5.43
C ALA A 25 -7.13 16.68 4.17
N VAL A 26 -6.02 17.27 3.72
CA VAL A 26 -5.26 16.76 2.56
C VAL A 26 -4.66 15.38 2.88
N GLU A 27 -4.02 15.21 4.02
CA GLU A 27 -3.44 13.91 4.43
C GLU A 27 -4.49 12.79 4.47
N ARG A 28 -5.70 13.07 4.96
CA ARG A 28 -6.84 12.13 4.92
C ARG A 28 -7.31 11.82 3.51
N TRP A 29 -7.43 12.86 2.70
CA TRP A 29 -7.83 12.72 1.30
C TRP A 29 -6.86 11.82 0.53
N LEU A 30 -5.55 12.04 0.68
CA LEU A 30 -4.53 11.24 0.03
C LEU A 30 -4.67 9.75 0.41
N LEU A 31 -4.78 9.46 1.71
CA LEU A 31 -4.90 8.09 2.19
C LEU A 31 -6.18 7.42 1.70
N GLU A 32 -7.33 8.10 1.80
CA GLU A 32 -8.60 7.50 1.39
C GLU A 32 -8.70 7.33 -0.12
N PHE A 33 -8.26 8.32 -0.89
CA PHE A 33 -8.19 8.23 -2.33
C PHE A 33 -7.31 7.05 -2.75
N SER A 34 -6.14 6.91 -2.14
CA SER A 34 -5.20 5.84 -2.46
C SER A 34 -5.70 4.47 -1.99
N ALA A 35 -6.43 4.38 -0.89
CA ALA A 35 -7.05 3.14 -0.44
C ALA A 35 -8.17 2.64 -1.37
N VAL A 36 -8.89 3.57 -2.00
CA VAL A 36 -10.03 3.23 -2.86
C VAL A 36 -9.59 2.96 -4.31
N ASN A 37 -8.67 3.77 -4.84
CA ASN A 37 -8.25 3.73 -6.25
C ASN A 37 -7.15 2.69 -6.49
N VAL A 38 -7.53 1.41 -6.49
CA VAL A 38 -6.63 0.27 -6.69
C VAL A 38 -6.31 -0.02 -8.16
N GLN A 39 -6.90 0.75 -9.09
CA GLN A 39 -6.59 0.70 -10.53
C GLN A 39 -5.17 1.23 -10.80
N LEU A 40 -4.73 2.15 -9.93
CA LEU A 40 -3.38 2.69 -9.85
C LEU A 40 -2.65 1.99 -8.70
N ASN A 41 -1.34 1.85 -8.80
CA ASN A 41 -0.53 1.42 -7.64
C ASN A 41 -0.55 2.50 -6.53
N ALA A 42 -0.06 2.20 -5.33
CA ALA A 42 -0.20 3.10 -4.19
C ALA A 42 0.50 4.44 -4.42
N LEU A 43 1.66 4.39 -5.09
CA LEU A 43 2.47 5.56 -5.43
C LEU A 43 1.78 6.46 -6.45
N GLN A 44 1.29 5.89 -7.55
CA GLN A 44 0.52 6.59 -8.58
C GLN A 44 -0.76 7.20 -8.00
N ALA A 45 -1.48 6.46 -7.15
CA ALA A 45 -2.70 6.94 -6.53
C ALA A 45 -2.46 8.15 -5.63
N MET A 46 -1.34 8.17 -4.89
CA MET A 46 -0.93 9.30 -4.05
C MET A 46 -0.62 10.54 -4.89
N VAL A 47 0.17 10.40 -5.96
CA VAL A 47 0.52 11.49 -6.88
C VAL A 47 -0.72 12.08 -7.55
N VAL A 48 -1.67 11.23 -7.94
CA VAL A 48 -2.97 11.66 -8.50
C VAL A 48 -3.81 12.36 -7.45
N ALA A 49 -3.90 11.80 -6.24
CA ALA A 49 -4.70 12.38 -5.16
C ALA A 49 -4.22 13.79 -4.80
N GLU A 50 -2.91 14.01 -4.79
CA GLU A 50 -2.30 15.31 -4.53
C GLU A 50 -2.73 16.33 -5.59
N GLN A 51 -2.58 16.00 -6.88
CA GLN A 51 -3.00 16.87 -7.97
C GLN A 51 -4.49 17.19 -7.94
N LEU A 52 -5.33 16.20 -7.60
CA LEU A 52 -6.77 16.38 -7.42
C LEU A 52 -7.09 17.27 -6.22
N ALA A 53 -6.37 17.15 -5.10
CA ALA A 53 -6.53 18.02 -3.95
C ALA A 53 -6.26 19.49 -4.31
N ARG A 54 -5.21 19.74 -5.10
CA ARG A 54 -4.91 21.08 -5.65
C ARG A 54 -5.99 21.58 -6.60
N ARG A 55 -6.45 20.70 -7.51
CA ARG A 55 -7.44 21.04 -8.53
C ARG A 55 -8.82 21.35 -7.95
N TYR A 56 -9.32 20.52 -7.03
CA TYR A 56 -10.62 20.71 -6.38
C TYR A 56 -10.56 21.74 -5.26
N GLY A 57 -9.40 21.85 -4.60
CA GLY A 57 -9.21 22.67 -3.42
C GLY A 57 -9.71 22.00 -2.15
N TYR A 58 -9.10 22.37 -1.02
CA TYR A 58 -9.34 21.73 0.28
C TYR A 58 -10.80 21.73 0.74
N TRP A 59 -11.59 22.76 0.41
CA TRP A 59 -12.99 22.84 0.80
C TRP A 59 -13.84 21.74 0.15
N ALA A 60 -13.55 21.40 -1.11
CA ALA A 60 -14.28 20.39 -1.85
C ALA A 60 -13.97 19.00 -1.30
N ILE A 61 -12.69 18.70 -1.07
CA ILE A 61 -12.30 17.44 -0.44
C ILE A 61 -12.70 17.37 1.04
N MET A 62 -13.08 18.45 1.71
CA MET A 62 -13.68 18.34 3.05
C MET A 62 -15.20 18.14 3.04
N ASP A 63 -15.87 18.30 1.90
CA ASP A 63 -17.32 18.18 1.82
C ASP A 63 -17.75 16.71 1.74
N GLU A 64 -18.21 16.18 2.88
CA GLU A 64 -18.73 14.81 3.02
C GLU A 64 -19.77 14.45 1.96
N ARG A 65 -20.57 15.41 1.49
CA ARG A 65 -21.60 15.17 0.47
C ARG A 65 -21.03 14.81 -0.89
N SER A 66 -19.83 15.33 -1.17
CA SER A 66 -19.13 15.15 -2.44
C SER A 66 -18.01 14.11 -2.35
N TRP A 67 -17.56 13.78 -1.14
CA TRP A 67 -16.42 12.89 -0.86
C TRP A 67 -16.47 11.60 -1.68
N ASP A 68 -17.59 10.88 -1.58
CA ASP A 68 -17.78 9.61 -2.26
C ASP A 68 -17.65 9.70 -3.79
N ARG A 69 -18.14 10.81 -4.37
CA ARG A 69 -18.02 11.09 -5.80
C ARG A 69 -16.58 11.44 -6.16
N LEU A 70 -15.93 12.29 -5.37
CA LEU A 70 -14.58 12.77 -5.64
C LEU A 70 -13.55 11.64 -5.53
N VAL A 71 -13.67 10.77 -4.52
CA VAL A 71 -12.78 9.64 -4.31
C VAL A 71 -12.92 8.58 -5.43
N ARG A 72 -14.11 8.44 -6.02
CA ARG A 72 -14.41 7.43 -7.05
C ARG A 72 -14.58 8.01 -8.44
N VAL A 73 -14.03 9.18 -8.69
CA VAL A 73 -14.11 9.82 -10.01
C VAL A 73 -13.36 8.98 -11.04
N PRO A 74 -13.93 8.72 -12.24
CA PRO A 74 -13.23 7.94 -13.24
C PRO A 74 -12.04 8.71 -13.78
N LEU A 75 -10.90 8.02 -13.83
CA LEU A 75 -9.66 8.51 -14.40
C LEU A 75 -9.28 7.61 -15.56
N ARG A 76 -9.16 8.21 -16.75
CA ARG A 76 -8.92 7.47 -17.99
C ARG A 76 -7.93 8.22 -18.86
N THR A 77 -7.13 7.47 -19.60
CA THR A 77 -6.29 7.96 -20.68
C THR A 77 -7.13 8.48 -21.85
N GLU A 78 -6.53 9.28 -22.72
CA GLU A 78 -7.18 9.69 -23.97
C GLU A 78 -7.65 8.49 -24.81
N LEU A 79 -6.83 7.42 -24.87
CA LEU A 79 -7.16 6.20 -25.60
C LEU A 79 -8.44 5.55 -25.05
N GLU A 80 -8.56 5.44 -23.73
CA GLU A 80 -9.74 4.86 -23.09
C GLU A 80 -11.01 5.70 -23.34
N TRP A 81 -10.91 7.03 -23.28
CA TRP A 81 -12.03 7.91 -23.63
C TRP A 81 -12.44 7.76 -25.09
N SER A 82 -11.47 7.56 -25.99
CA SER A 82 -11.71 7.43 -27.43
C SER A 82 -12.55 6.21 -27.79
N PHE A 83 -12.52 5.13 -26.99
CA PHE A 83 -13.39 3.97 -27.18
C PHE A 83 -14.89 4.31 -27.01
N GLY A 84 -15.19 5.36 -26.23
CA GLY A 84 -16.53 5.93 -26.10
C GLY A 84 -16.86 7.00 -27.14
N GLY A 85 -15.98 7.26 -28.11
CA GLY A 85 -16.15 8.35 -29.08
C GLY A 85 -16.06 9.74 -28.44
N MET A 86 -15.31 9.86 -27.35
CA MET A 86 -15.08 11.12 -26.64
C MET A 86 -13.58 11.40 -26.58
N TRP A 87 -13.21 12.68 -26.59
CA TRP A 87 -11.82 13.12 -26.52
C TRP A 87 -11.68 14.24 -25.49
N PRO A 88 -10.55 14.34 -24.78
CA PRO A 88 -10.23 15.50 -23.96
C PRO A 88 -10.30 16.79 -24.77
N ALA A 89 -10.79 17.86 -24.14
CA ALA A 89 -10.78 19.19 -24.75
C ALA A 89 -9.34 19.73 -24.89
N ASP A 90 -9.11 20.64 -25.84
CA ASP A 90 -7.80 21.29 -26.05
C ASP A 90 -7.26 22.02 -24.81
N PHE A 91 -8.15 22.41 -23.89
CA PHE A 91 -7.83 23.09 -22.64
C PHE A 91 -7.93 22.17 -21.40
N ALA A 92 -8.01 20.85 -21.61
CA ALA A 92 -7.99 19.87 -20.54
C ALA A 92 -6.76 20.06 -19.66
N ARG A 93 -6.92 19.80 -18.37
CA ARG A 93 -5.82 19.83 -17.39
C ARG A 93 -5.50 18.39 -16.97
N PRO A 94 -4.70 17.64 -17.75
CA PRO A 94 -4.39 16.26 -17.45
C PRO A 94 -3.70 16.13 -16.08
N LEU A 95 -3.96 15.00 -15.43
CA LEU A 95 -3.21 14.55 -14.26
C LEU A 95 -2.02 13.75 -14.77
N ALA A 96 -0.81 14.18 -14.42
CA ALA A 96 0.41 13.49 -14.82
C ALA A 96 0.65 12.33 -13.86
N VAL A 97 0.74 11.11 -14.39
CA VAL A 97 0.97 9.90 -13.60
C VAL A 97 2.28 9.26 -14.06
N PRO A 98 3.21 8.96 -13.14
CA PRO A 98 4.41 8.22 -13.49
C PRO A 98 4.04 6.81 -13.99
N GLY A 99 4.43 6.49 -15.21
CA GLY A 99 4.27 5.17 -15.83
C GLY A 99 5.37 4.20 -15.43
N SER A 100 5.11 2.91 -15.64
CA SER A 100 5.98 1.80 -15.22
C SER A 100 7.36 1.77 -15.90
N HIS A 101 7.56 2.52 -16.99
CA HIS A 101 8.83 2.58 -17.74
C HIS A 101 9.50 3.96 -17.68
N GLY A 102 9.11 4.80 -16.71
CA GLY A 102 9.67 6.15 -16.53
C GLY A 102 9.07 7.23 -17.44
N ASP A 103 8.14 6.86 -18.31
CA ASP A 103 7.31 7.79 -19.09
C ASP A 103 6.13 8.29 -18.25
N GLU A 104 5.65 9.51 -18.51
CA GLU A 104 4.44 10.03 -17.87
C GLU A 104 3.19 9.66 -18.69
N VAL A 105 2.16 9.20 -17.99
CA VAL A 105 0.83 8.89 -18.54
C VAL A 105 -0.14 10.00 -18.12
N ALA A 106 -0.84 10.57 -19.10
CA ALA A 106 -1.87 11.58 -18.85
C ALA A 106 -3.23 10.92 -18.57
N LEU A 107 -3.81 11.21 -17.41
CA LEU A 107 -5.19 10.84 -17.06
C LEU A 107 -6.09 12.07 -17.08
N PHE A 108 -7.33 11.86 -17.54
CA PHE A 108 -8.33 12.92 -17.72
C PHE A 108 -9.58 12.61 -16.92
N LEU A 109 -10.12 13.65 -16.29
CA LEU A 109 -11.40 13.61 -15.59
C LEU A 109 -12.58 13.75 -16.57
N PRO A 110 -13.79 13.32 -16.20
CA PRO A 110 -15.01 13.61 -16.97
C PRO A 110 -15.19 15.10 -17.27
N GLU A 111 -14.77 15.96 -16.34
CA GLU A 111 -14.84 17.43 -16.47
C GLU A 111 -13.97 17.97 -17.62
N ASP A 112 -12.95 17.22 -18.03
CA ASP A 112 -12.04 17.58 -19.12
C ASP A 112 -12.50 17.08 -20.50
N VAL A 113 -13.56 16.26 -20.53
CA VAL A 113 -13.99 15.52 -21.73
C VAL A 113 -15.42 15.92 -22.10
N PRO A 114 -15.62 16.70 -23.18
CA PRO A 114 -16.96 17.10 -23.61
C PRO A 114 -17.86 15.90 -23.92
N GLY A 115 -19.02 15.86 -23.26
CA GLY A 115 -20.01 14.78 -23.42
C GLY A 115 -19.90 13.66 -22.38
N ALA A 116 -18.86 13.64 -21.54
CA ALA A 116 -18.75 12.67 -20.46
C ALA A 116 -19.75 12.95 -19.32
N ALA A 117 -20.21 11.89 -18.65
CA ALA A 117 -21.10 11.98 -17.51
C ALA A 117 -20.32 12.41 -16.25
N LEU A 118 -20.72 13.54 -15.65
CA LEU A 118 -20.03 14.11 -14.48
C LEU A 118 -20.37 13.42 -13.15
N ASP A 119 -21.42 12.61 -13.16
CA ASP A 119 -21.89 11.82 -12.03
C ASP A 119 -21.43 10.36 -12.09
N GLU A 120 -20.69 9.97 -13.13
CA GLU A 120 -20.05 8.67 -13.26
C GLU A 120 -19.11 8.40 -12.07
N ARG A 121 -19.11 7.15 -11.59
CA ARG A 121 -18.25 6.67 -10.51
C ARG A 121 -17.66 5.34 -10.89
N ILE A 122 -16.42 5.12 -10.49
CA ILE A 122 -15.79 3.80 -10.55
C ILE A 122 -16.48 2.91 -9.51
N GLU A 123 -16.93 1.73 -9.96
CA GLU A 123 -17.46 0.72 -9.07
C GLU A 123 -16.36 0.21 -8.11
N PRO A 124 -16.67 0.02 -6.82
CA PRO A 124 -15.73 -0.55 -5.88
C PRO A 124 -15.21 -1.90 -6.36
N VAL A 125 -13.90 -2.05 -6.44
CA VAL A 125 -13.28 -3.36 -6.63
C VAL A 125 -13.49 -4.17 -5.35
N GLU A 126 -14.27 -5.26 -5.42
CA GLU A 126 -14.55 -6.12 -4.28
C GLU A 126 -13.30 -6.87 -3.81
N HIS A 127 -12.57 -7.48 -4.76
CA HIS A 127 -11.34 -8.22 -4.49
C HIS A 127 -10.30 -8.00 -5.58
N ARG A 128 -9.03 -7.98 -5.16
CA ARG A 128 -7.86 -7.97 -6.05
C ARG A 128 -7.39 -9.41 -6.25
N GLU A 129 -7.25 -9.81 -7.51
CA GLU A 129 -6.74 -11.13 -7.91
C GLU A 129 -5.28 -11.28 -7.51
N VAL A 130 -4.97 -12.40 -6.82
CA VAL A 130 -3.61 -12.81 -6.50
C VAL A 130 -3.08 -13.58 -7.71
N GLY A 131 -1.93 -13.18 -8.24
CA GLY A 131 -1.33 -13.87 -9.38
C GLY A 131 -1.08 -15.36 -9.07
N PRO A 132 -1.15 -16.26 -10.06
CA PRO A 132 -0.79 -17.65 -9.84
C PRO A 132 0.67 -17.75 -9.38
N PRO A 133 1.02 -18.79 -8.61
CA PRO A 133 2.39 -18.93 -8.17
C PRO A 133 3.32 -19.27 -9.34
N GLU A 134 4.51 -18.69 -9.36
CA GLU A 134 5.52 -18.92 -10.40
C GLU A 134 6.17 -20.31 -10.27
N PHE A 135 6.18 -20.85 -9.06
CA PHE A 135 6.67 -22.18 -8.71
C PHE A 135 5.76 -22.84 -7.67
N GLU A 136 6.03 -24.10 -7.31
CA GLU A 136 5.18 -24.83 -6.36
C GLU A 136 5.34 -24.26 -4.94
N VAL A 137 4.24 -23.85 -4.32
CA VAL A 137 4.18 -23.26 -2.98
C VAL A 137 3.22 -24.07 -2.10
N PRO A 138 3.39 -24.06 -0.76
CA PRO A 138 2.45 -24.72 0.13
C PRO A 138 1.02 -24.17 -0.02
N GLU A 139 0.02 -25.01 0.21
CA GLU A 139 -1.40 -24.60 0.24
C GLU A 139 -1.82 -23.95 1.56
N PHE A 140 -0.95 -23.99 2.58
CA PHE A 140 -1.19 -23.44 3.93
C PHE A 140 -2.51 -23.95 4.56
N GLU A 141 -2.80 -25.24 4.40
CA GLU A 141 -4.01 -25.90 4.94
C GLU A 141 -4.11 -25.83 6.47
N ASP A 142 -2.97 -25.73 7.15
CA ASP A 142 -2.89 -25.45 8.58
C ASP A 142 -3.45 -24.07 8.98
N PHE A 143 -3.55 -23.13 8.05
CA PHE A 143 -4.19 -21.83 8.24
C PHE A 143 -5.67 -21.78 7.77
N ALA A 144 -6.21 -22.84 7.18
CA ALA A 144 -7.57 -22.83 6.60
C ALA A 144 -8.69 -22.55 7.63
N GLY A 145 -8.43 -22.80 8.91
CA GLY A 145 -9.36 -22.43 10.01
C GLY A 145 -9.44 -20.92 10.28
N HIS A 146 -8.50 -20.14 9.77
CA HIS A 146 -8.35 -18.70 10.02
C HIS A 146 -8.42 -17.86 8.75
N LEU A 147 -8.03 -18.42 7.61
CA LEU A 147 -7.86 -17.72 6.34
C LEU A 147 -8.66 -18.37 5.21
N GLY A 148 -9.20 -17.54 4.33
CA GLY A 148 -9.81 -17.99 3.08
C GLY A 148 -8.76 -18.46 2.06
N GLU A 149 -9.21 -19.07 0.97
CA GLU A 149 -8.33 -19.53 -0.11
C GLU A 149 -7.48 -18.40 -0.71
N ARG A 150 -8.06 -17.20 -0.81
CA ARG A 150 -7.39 -16.02 -1.35
C ARG A 150 -6.24 -15.56 -0.45
N GLU A 151 -6.50 -15.44 0.85
CA GLU A 151 -5.49 -15.03 1.83
C GLU A 151 -4.36 -16.06 1.91
N ARG A 152 -4.69 -17.36 1.83
CA ARG A 152 -3.67 -18.43 1.74
C ARG A 152 -2.83 -18.35 0.48
N ALA A 153 -3.43 -17.98 -0.66
CA ALA A 153 -2.66 -17.72 -1.88
C ALA A 153 -1.66 -16.56 -1.71
N MET A 154 -1.99 -15.54 -0.92
CA MET A 154 -1.04 -14.47 -0.57
C MET A 154 0.13 -14.98 0.28
N LEU A 155 -0.09 -15.95 1.18
CA LEU A 155 1.02 -16.59 1.92
C LEU A 155 1.96 -17.32 0.97
N GLY A 156 1.43 -17.93 -0.11
CA GLY A 156 2.24 -18.48 -1.19
C GLY A 156 3.16 -17.45 -1.84
N LYS A 157 2.72 -16.19 -1.94
CA LYS A 157 3.56 -15.10 -2.44
C LYS A 157 4.69 -14.71 -1.50
N VAL A 158 4.56 -14.93 -0.19
CA VAL A 158 5.68 -14.78 0.75
C VAL A 158 6.77 -15.80 0.44
N VAL A 159 6.42 -17.02 0.02
CA VAL A 159 7.39 -18.06 -0.39
C VAL A 159 8.16 -17.67 -1.65
N GLU A 160 7.50 -16.99 -2.59
CA GLU A 160 8.16 -16.40 -3.76
C GLU A 160 9.19 -15.33 -3.42
N LEU A 161 9.07 -14.73 -2.24
CA LEU A 161 10.05 -13.78 -1.71
C LEU A 161 11.12 -14.46 -0.85
N HIS A 162 11.21 -15.79 -0.85
CA HIS A 162 12.08 -16.58 0.02
C HIS A 162 11.71 -16.51 1.52
N GLY A 163 10.43 -16.28 1.83
CA GLY A 163 9.89 -16.31 3.18
C GLY A 163 9.03 -17.51 3.47
N LEU A 164 8.86 -17.88 4.74
CA LEU A 164 7.87 -18.89 5.12
C LEU A 164 7.01 -18.43 6.28
N VAL A 165 5.68 -18.43 6.07
CA VAL A 165 4.69 -18.20 7.12
C VAL A 165 4.45 -19.52 7.85
N ARG A 166 4.62 -19.55 9.17
CA ARG A 166 4.41 -20.76 9.96
C ARG A 166 3.86 -20.48 11.36
N TRP A 167 3.17 -21.47 11.90
CA TRP A 167 2.84 -21.49 13.33
C TRP A 167 4.09 -21.80 14.15
N ASP A 168 4.32 -21.00 15.19
CA ASP A 168 5.41 -21.20 16.14
C ASP A 168 4.88 -21.20 17.57
N ILE A 169 4.87 -22.37 18.19
CA ILE A 169 4.40 -22.57 19.57
C ILE A 169 5.45 -22.16 20.60
N ASP A 170 6.71 -22.04 20.20
CA ASP A 170 7.84 -21.77 21.07
C ASP A 170 8.12 -20.26 21.20
N LEU A 171 7.29 -19.41 20.57
CA LEU A 171 7.35 -17.96 20.76
C LEU A 171 7.20 -17.56 22.24
N PRO A 172 7.96 -16.56 22.71
CA PRO A 172 7.87 -16.09 24.08
C PRO A 172 6.45 -15.67 24.48
N GLU A 173 6.09 -15.89 25.75
CA GLU A 173 4.78 -15.48 26.27
C GLU A 173 4.55 -13.97 26.06
N GLY A 174 3.41 -13.61 25.45
CA GLY A 174 3.06 -12.24 25.11
C GLY A 174 3.57 -11.73 23.76
N VAL A 175 4.25 -12.58 22.98
CA VAL A 175 4.62 -12.31 21.58
C VAL A 175 3.66 -13.06 20.67
N ASP A 176 2.83 -12.31 19.95
CA ASP A 176 1.84 -12.91 19.03
C ASP A 176 2.45 -13.30 17.68
N PHE A 177 3.52 -12.62 17.25
CA PHE A 177 4.22 -12.90 15.99
C PHE A 177 5.65 -12.33 16.02
N PHE A 178 6.53 -12.85 15.17
CA PHE A 178 7.92 -12.41 15.06
C PHE A 178 8.48 -12.69 13.65
N LEU A 179 9.13 -11.70 13.07
CA LEU A 179 9.91 -11.86 11.84
C LEU A 179 11.32 -12.35 12.20
N ASP A 180 11.65 -13.57 11.83
CA ASP A 180 12.95 -14.17 12.05
C ASP A 180 13.80 -14.08 10.78
N LEU A 181 14.95 -13.40 10.88
CA LEU A 181 15.94 -13.22 9.81
C LEU A 181 17.21 -14.07 10.02
N SER A 182 17.26 -14.83 11.13
CA SER A 182 18.50 -15.44 11.64
C SER A 182 18.68 -16.91 11.27
N ASP A 183 17.62 -17.59 10.85
CA ASP A 183 17.60 -19.03 10.62
C ASP A 183 17.23 -19.39 9.16
N PRO A 184 18.11 -19.12 8.17
CA PRO A 184 17.83 -19.51 6.80
C PRO A 184 17.83 -21.04 6.65
N GLU A 185 16.83 -21.57 5.95
CA GLU A 185 16.69 -23.00 5.70
C GLU A 185 16.69 -23.36 4.21
N MET A 186 17.34 -24.47 3.88
CA MET A 186 17.29 -25.06 2.54
C MET A 186 16.14 -26.05 2.49
N THR A 187 15.13 -25.81 1.64
CA THR A 187 14.02 -26.75 1.48
C THR A 187 13.85 -27.17 0.03
N GLU A 188 14.04 -28.46 -0.24
CA GLU A 188 13.71 -29.06 -1.54
C GLU A 188 12.20 -29.08 -1.81
N THR A 189 11.38 -28.93 -0.76
CA THR A 189 9.91 -29.06 -0.81
C THR A 189 9.25 -27.98 -1.66
N TYR A 190 9.80 -26.76 -1.65
CA TYR A 190 9.23 -25.59 -2.35
C TYR A 190 10.22 -24.98 -3.36
N GLY A 191 11.29 -25.72 -3.68
CA GLY A 191 12.19 -25.38 -4.78
C GLY A 191 13.16 -24.23 -4.55
N GLY A 192 13.52 -23.89 -3.30
CA GLY A 192 14.40 -22.75 -3.02
C GLY A 192 14.92 -22.65 -1.59
N GLU A 193 15.76 -21.63 -1.36
CA GLU A 193 16.22 -21.22 -0.03
C GLU A 193 15.14 -20.35 0.62
N ILE A 194 14.86 -20.56 1.90
CA ILE A 194 14.05 -19.67 2.74
C ILE A 194 15.02 -18.85 3.58
N TYR A 195 14.98 -17.54 3.42
CA TYR A 195 15.85 -16.60 4.12
C TYR A 195 15.23 -16.04 5.40
N PHE A 196 13.90 -16.08 5.53
CA PHE A 196 13.21 -15.51 6.68
C PHE A 196 11.91 -16.24 7.01
N HIS A 197 11.54 -16.24 8.29
CA HIS A 197 10.30 -16.85 8.77
C HIS A 197 9.37 -15.79 9.36
N LEU A 198 8.11 -15.87 8.96
CA LEU A 198 7.02 -15.10 9.54
C LEU A 198 6.32 -16.00 10.56
N ASN A 199 6.82 -15.96 11.80
CA ASN A 199 6.36 -16.83 12.87
C ASN A 199 5.13 -16.23 13.53
N ILE A 200 4.08 -17.03 13.68
CA ILE A 200 2.82 -16.61 14.31
C ILE A 200 2.51 -17.54 15.46
N SER A 201 2.16 -16.98 16.62
CA SER A 201 1.78 -17.75 17.79
C SER A 201 0.38 -18.35 17.57
N PRO A 202 0.21 -19.67 17.71
CA PRO A 202 -1.12 -20.29 17.68
C PRO A 202 -1.96 -19.91 18.92
N LEU A 203 -1.35 -19.24 19.91
CA LEU A 203 -1.99 -18.83 21.17
C LEU A 203 -2.41 -17.36 21.20
N ALA A 204 -2.25 -16.62 20.10
CA ALA A 204 -2.62 -15.22 20.00
C ALA A 204 -4.10 -15.00 20.37
N ALA A 205 -4.37 -13.97 21.20
CA ALA A 205 -5.68 -13.76 21.81
C ALA A 205 -6.78 -13.37 20.79
N GLU A 206 -6.42 -12.63 19.73
CA GLU A 206 -7.29 -12.28 18.61
C GLU A 206 -6.53 -12.55 17.30
N PRO A 207 -6.85 -13.63 16.55
CA PRO A 207 -6.06 -14.02 15.39
C PRO A 207 -6.39 -13.14 14.18
N ASP A 208 -5.77 -11.96 14.08
CA ASP A 208 -5.67 -11.19 12.83
C ASP A 208 -4.41 -11.63 12.07
N ILE A 209 -4.47 -12.86 11.53
CA ILE A 209 -3.31 -13.50 10.88
C ILE A 209 -2.80 -12.67 9.71
N MET A 210 -3.70 -12.16 8.86
CA MET A 210 -3.28 -11.30 7.76
C MET A 210 -2.69 -9.98 8.27
N GLY A 211 -3.22 -9.38 9.33
CA GLY A 211 -2.61 -8.19 9.92
C GLY A 211 -1.19 -8.43 10.41
N MET A 212 -0.93 -9.59 11.02
CA MET A 212 0.41 -9.99 11.46
C MET A 212 1.35 -10.25 10.27
N VAL A 213 0.88 -10.96 9.24
CA VAL A 213 1.64 -11.22 8.01
C VAL A 213 2.01 -9.92 7.31
N LEU A 214 1.03 -9.06 7.02
CA LEU A 214 1.27 -7.78 6.35
C LEU A 214 2.24 -6.90 7.13
N ARG A 215 2.19 -6.95 8.47
CA ARG A 215 3.12 -6.21 9.31
C ARG A 215 4.54 -6.74 9.20
N MET A 216 4.76 -8.05 9.33
CA MET A 216 6.09 -8.63 9.14
C MET A 216 6.62 -8.42 7.72
N THR A 217 5.75 -8.49 6.70
CA THR A 217 6.14 -8.15 5.32
C THR A 217 6.53 -6.67 5.20
N ALA A 218 5.80 -5.76 5.84
CA ALA A 218 6.14 -4.34 5.84
C ALA A 218 7.48 -4.07 6.54
N GLU A 219 7.75 -4.74 7.66
CA GLU A 219 9.03 -4.68 8.38
C GLU A 219 10.17 -5.14 7.48
N LEU A 220 10.01 -6.29 6.82
CA LEU A 220 10.99 -6.83 5.88
C LEU A 220 11.26 -5.88 4.70
N LEU A 221 10.21 -5.41 4.03
CA LEU A 221 10.33 -4.54 2.87
C LEU A 221 10.97 -3.20 3.22
N LEU A 222 10.66 -2.65 4.40
CA LEU A 222 11.34 -1.47 4.92
C LEU A 222 12.85 -1.71 5.04
N LEU A 223 13.26 -2.85 5.62
CA LEU A 223 14.66 -3.21 5.79
C LEU A 223 15.39 -3.40 4.45
N TYR A 224 14.72 -3.97 3.44
CA TYR A 224 15.23 -4.01 2.06
C TYR A 224 15.39 -2.60 1.47
N MET A 225 14.36 -1.75 1.55
CA MET A 225 14.36 -0.41 0.97
C MET A 225 15.47 0.48 1.53
N VAL A 226 15.79 0.35 2.82
CA VAL A 226 16.86 1.11 3.47
C VAL A 226 18.24 0.45 3.33
N GLY A 227 18.32 -0.72 2.70
CA GLY A 227 19.56 -1.47 2.48
C GLY A 227 20.14 -2.14 3.74
N ALA A 228 19.38 -2.23 4.83
CA ALA A 228 19.87 -2.76 6.11
C ALA A 228 20.19 -4.27 6.04
N LEU A 229 19.50 -5.02 5.18
CA LEU A 229 19.76 -6.46 4.98
C LEU A 229 21.03 -6.75 4.18
N GLU A 230 21.49 -5.77 3.39
CA GLU A 230 22.68 -5.90 2.53
C GLU A 230 23.95 -5.35 3.20
N ASP A 231 23.80 -4.60 4.30
CA ASP A 231 24.90 -3.97 5.02
C ASP A 231 25.52 -4.96 6.03
N PRO A 232 26.74 -5.48 5.78
CA PRO A 232 27.41 -6.42 6.68
C PRO A 232 27.86 -5.77 8.00
N GLU A 233 27.84 -4.43 8.11
CA GLU A 233 28.12 -3.70 9.35
C GLU A 233 26.86 -3.52 10.21
N CYS A 234 25.68 -3.69 9.62
CA CYS A 234 24.43 -3.78 10.36
C CYS A 234 24.41 -5.14 11.08
N GLY A 235 24.10 -5.13 12.39
CA GLY A 235 23.90 -6.36 13.15
C GLY A 235 22.61 -7.06 12.73
N GLU A 236 21.86 -7.60 13.69
CA GLU A 236 20.47 -7.97 13.42
C GLU A 236 19.65 -6.68 13.26
N PRO A 237 19.16 -6.34 12.05
CA PRO A 237 18.57 -5.03 11.81
C PRO A 237 17.15 -4.96 12.38
N GLU A 238 16.87 -3.91 13.16
CA GLU A 238 15.53 -3.65 13.68
C GLU A 238 14.83 -2.57 12.86
N TRP A 239 13.62 -2.86 12.38
CA TRP A 239 12.82 -1.90 11.59
C TRP A 239 12.56 -0.58 12.35
N ALA A 240 12.51 -0.65 13.68
CA ALA A 240 12.21 0.47 14.56
C ALA A 240 13.29 1.57 14.54
N ASP A 241 14.50 1.24 14.08
CA ASP A 241 15.57 2.22 13.87
C ASP A 241 15.32 3.10 12.64
N TRP A 242 14.49 2.62 11.71
CA TRP A 242 14.29 3.24 10.39
C TRP A 242 12.92 3.88 10.20
N ALA A 243 11.89 3.40 10.92
CA ALA A 243 10.53 3.93 10.85
C ALA A 243 9.87 4.06 12.22
N SER A 244 9.06 5.11 12.36
CA SER A 244 8.16 5.23 13.50
C SER A 244 7.03 4.18 13.43
N PRO A 245 6.47 3.74 14.58
CA PRO A 245 5.33 2.84 14.58
C PRO A 245 4.14 3.36 13.76
N LEU A 246 3.92 4.68 13.73
CA LEU A 246 2.85 5.28 12.95
C LEU A 246 3.07 5.12 11.45
N GLU A 247 4.30 5.30 10.95
CA GLU A 247 4.62 5.14 9.52
C GLU A 247 4.36 3.70 9.08
N LEU A 248 4.89 2.72 9.81
CA LEU A 248 4.75 1.31 9.49
C LEU A 248 3.27 0.86 9.56
N GLU A 249 2.56 1.21 10.63
CA GLU A 249 1.16 0.82 10.79
C GLU A 249 0.22 1.50 9.77
N LEU A 250 0.53 2.71 9.31
CA LEU A 250 -0.21 3.34 8.21
C LEU A 250 0.05 2.65 6.87
N ALA A 251 1.28 2.20 6.62
CA ALA A 251 1.62 1.46 5.42
C ALA A 251 0.86 0.12 5.37
N VAL A 252 0.88 -0.62 6.49
CA VAL A 252 0.11 -1.87 6.65
C VAL A 252 -1.38 -1.63 6.47
N TRP A 253 -1.94 -0.59 7.10
CA TRP A 253 -3.36 -0.25 6.96
C TRP A 253 -3.73 0.10 5.51
N LEU A 254 -2.88 0.87 4.83
CA LEU A 254 -3.12 1.24 3.43
C LEU A 254 -3.06 0.02 2.52
N ALA A 255 -2.01 -0.81 2.66
CA ALA A 255 -1.86 -2.05 1.90
C ALA A 255 -3.06 -2.99 2.14
N ALA A 256 -3.47 -3.20 3.39
CA ALA A 256 -4.63 -4.03 3.71
C ALA A 256 -5.92 -3.54 3.05
N ARG A 257 -6.18 -2.22 3.09
CA ARG A 257 -7.38 -1.64 2.44
C ARG A 257 -7.34 -1.76 0.92
N ARG A 258 -6.16 -1.61 0.32
CA ARG A 258 -5.96 -1.79 -1.13
C ARG A 258 -6.11 -3.25 -1.54
N LEU A 259 -5.65 -4.18 -0.70
CA LEU A 259 -5.85 -5.62 -0.83
C LEU A 259 -7.25 -6.10 -0.43
N ARG A 260 -8.14 -5.22 0.07
CA ARG A 260 -9.50 -5.58 0.51
C ARG A 260 -9.51 -6.64 1.61
N LEU A 261 -8.59 -6.52 2.56
CA LEU A 261 -8.48 -7.36 3.74
C LEU A 261 -9.11 -6.67 4.95
N ASP A 262 -9.82 -7.43 5.78
CA ASP A 262 -10.38 -6.94 7.04
C ASP A 262 -9.31 -6.97 8.14
N VAL A 263 -8.35 -6.05 8.04
CA VAL A 263 -7.23 -5.91 8.98
C VAL A 263 -7.44 -4.65 9.80
N ARG A 264 -7.28 -4.77 11.12
CA ARG A 264 -7.42 -3.62 12.00
C ARG A 264 -6.15 -2.76 11.94
N PRO A 265 -6.26 -1.42 11.96
CA PRO A 265 -5.08 -0.59 12.10
C PRO A 265 -4.39 -0.89 13.42
N GLY A 266 -3.05 -0.85 13.40
CA GLY A 266 -2.26 -0.89 14.63
C GLY A 266 -2.56 0.31 15.55
N ARG A 267 -2.01 0.28 16.76
CA ARG A 267 -2.40 1.22 17.83
C ARG A 267 -2.10 2.68 17.50
N ALA A 268 -0.93 2.96 16.93
CA ALA A 268 -0.53 4.31 16.55
C ALA A 268 -1.38 4.82 15.37
N ALA A 269 -1.55 4.01 14.32
CA ALA A 269 -2.41 4.33 13.18
C ALA A 269 -3.86 4.55 13.62
N ALA A 270 -4.42 3.68 14.46
CA ALA A 270 -5.76 3.81 15.01
C ALA A 270 -5.92 5.12 15.82
N GLY A 271 -4.95 5.43 16.69
CA GLY A 271 -4.95 6.66 17.48
C GLY A 271 -4.92 7.93 16.63
N TRP A 272 -4.19 7.90 15.51
CA TRP A 272 -4.24 9.00 14.55
C TRP A 272 -5.56 9.01 13.78
N LEU A 273 -6.04 7.88 13.26
CA LEU A 273 -7.27 7.74 12.46
C LEU A 273 -8.53 8.28 13.16
N ILE A 274 -8.65 8.11 14.49
CA ILE A 274 -9.79 8.64 15.26
C ILE A 274 -9.76 10.16 15.45
N SER A 275 -8.67 10.83 15.09
CA SER A 275 -8.49 12.29 15.23
C SER A 275 -8.36 12.97 13.86
N PRO A 276 -9.44 13.07 13.06
CA PRO A 276 -9.38 13.55 11.67
C PRO A 276 -8.96 15.01 11.53
N GLU A 277 -9.13 15.82 12.58
CA GLU A 277 -8.79 17.25 12.61
C GLU A 277 -7.31 17.53 12.88
N LEU A 278 -6.55 16.51 13.32
CA LEU A 278 -5.15 16.63 13.66
C LEU A 278 -4.29 16.15 12.48
N PRO A 279 -3.33 16.96 12.01
CA PRO A 279 -2.40 16.50 11.00
C PRO A 279 -1.50 15.41 11.59
N ALA A 280 -0.89 14.62 10.71
CA ALA A 280 0.19 13.72 11.08
C ALA A 280 1.35 14.51 11.74
N PRO A 281 2.17 13.84 12.58
CA PRO A 281 3.38 14.45 13.13
C PRO A 281 4.27 15.06 12.04
N GLY A 282 5.04 16.10 12.38
CA GLY A 282 5.82 16.85 11.39
C GLY A 282 6.96 16.02 10.77
N GLU A 283 7.44 15.05 11.52
CA GLU A 283 8.50 14.10 11.21
C GLU A 283 8.04 12.88 10.40
N LEU A 284 6.72 12.68 10.23
CA LEU A 284 6.18 11.56 9.48
C LEU A 284 6.52 11.68 7.99
N ARG A 285 7.19 10.66 7.44
CA ARG A 285 7.57 10.60 6.02
C ARG A 285 6.47 9.90 5.21
N TRP A 286 5.57 10.67 4.64
CA TRP A 286 4.52 10.14 3.76
C TRP A 286 5.07 9.29 2.62
N ALA A 287 6.19 9.71 2.00
CA ALA A 287 6.84 8.92 0.95
C ALA A 287 7.14 7.48 1.41
N LEU A 288 7.67 7.30 2.62
CA LEU A 288 7.96 5.98 3.17
C LEU A 288 6.68 5.14 3.35
N VAL A 289 5.62 5.75 3.87
CA VAL A 289 4.32 5.07 4.07
C VAL A 289 3.78 4.49 2.77
N TYR A 290 3.82 5.28 1.70
CA TYR A 290 3.29 4.86 0.41
C TYR A 290 4.20 3.87 -0.31
N ASP A 291 5.52 4.02 -0.23
CA ASP A 291 6.49 3.08 -0.83
C ASP A 291 6.41 1.70 -0.18
N VAL A 292 6.39 1.66 1.17
CA VAL A 292 6.19 0.40 1.90
C VAL A 292 4.83 -0.22 1.60
N ALA A 293 3.75 0.57 1.54
CA ALA A 293 2.43 0.05 1.19
C ALA A 293 2.36 -0.52 -0.23
N ASP A 294 3.02 0.13 -1.20
CA ASP A 294 3.12 -0.35 -2.58
C ASP A 294 3.89 -1.67 -2.65
N GLY A 295 5.02 -1.76 -1.95
CA GLY A 295 5.80 -2.98 -1.85
C GLY A 295 5.01 -4.13 -1.23
N VAL A 296 4.28 -3.88 -0.14
CA VAL A 296 3.46 -4.92 0.52
C VAL A 296 2.32 -5.37 -0.39
N GLU A 297 1.62 -4.43 -1.04
CA GLU A 297 0.56 -4.77 -1.99
C GLU A 297 1.12 -5.59 -3.16
N GLY A 298 2.23 -5.15 -3.75
CA GLY A 298 2.89 -5.84 -4.85
C GLY A 298 3.31 -7.26 -4.47
N ALA A 299 3.97 -7.40 -3.31
CA ALA A 299 4.35 -8.68 -2.73
C ALA A 299 3.16 -9.63 -2.60
N MET A 300 2.06 -9.19 -1.98
CA MET A 300 0.88 -10.05 -1.74
C MET A 300 0.13 -10.43 -3.02
N LEU A 301 0.21 -9.62 -4.07
CA LEU A 301 -0.43 -9.90 -5.36
C LEU A 301 0.47 -10.68 -6.33
N GLY A 302 1.77 -10.83 -6.02
CA GLY A 302 2.75 -11.44 -6.92
C GLY A 302 3.24 -10.51 -8.02
N HIS A 303 3.11 -9.19 -7.85
CA HIS A 303 3.81 -8.21 -8.67
C HIS A 303 5.20 -8.02 -8.07
N ARG A 304 6.23 -8.59 -8.71
CA ARG A 304 7.61 -8.51 -8.22
C ARG A 304 7.96 -7.04 -7.94
N TYR A 305 8.27 -6.72 -6.68
CA TYR A 305 8.91 -5.47 -6.31
C TYR A 305 10.34 -5.53 -6.87
N GLN A 306 10.60 -4.86 -8.00
CA GLN A 306 11.94 -4.74 -8.55
C GLN A 306 12.73 -3.76 -7.68
N VAL A 307 13.40 -4.27 -6.64
CA VAL A 307 14.57 -3.56 -6.08
C VAL A 307 15.72 -3.88 -7.01
N ASN A 308 16.06 -2.90 -7.86
CA ASN A 308 17.30 -2.79 -8.65
C ASN A 308 18.03 -4.11 -9.00
N ASP A 309 17.91 -4.53 -10.26
CA ASP A 309 19.04 -5.18 -10.96
C ASP A 309 20.13 -4.14 -11.25
#